data_AF-A0A6N9UEV7-F1
#
_entry.id   AF-A0A6N9UEV7-F1
#
_cell.length_a   1.000
_cell.length_b   1.000
_cell.length_c   1.000
_cell.angle_alpha   90.00
_cell.angle_beta   90.00
_cell.angle_gamma   90.00
#
_symmetry.space_group_name_H-M   'P 1'
#
loop_
_entity.id
_entity.type
_entity.pdbx_description
1 polymer ?
#
loop_
_entity_poly.entity_id
_entity_poly.type
_entity_poly.pdbx_seq_one_letter_code
_entity_poly.pdbx_strand_id
1 'polypeptide(L)'
;AAAAALTPDDVTTVVLGCTHYELVAERIRAAVQRPDAPRLVLHGSAGAVAAQALRRIGVRPDPGAPAAGTLTVLLSGREGALPAPALAYDEGRLLHAVTPAG
;
A
#
# COMPACT_ATOMS: atom_id res chain seq x y z
N ALA A 1 14.59 -11.28 -6.83
CA ALA A 1 15.77 -12.02 -6.36
C ALA A 1 17.01 -11.11 -6.29
N ALA A 2 17.41 -10.46 -7.39
CA ALA A 2 18.62 -9.60 -7.40
C ALA A 2 18.65 -8.52 -6.30
N ALA A 3 17.55 -7.79 -6.09
CA ALA A 3 17.49 -6.76 -5.05
C ALA A 3 17.76 -7.30 -3.64
N ALA A 4 17.23 -8.48 -3.31
CA ALA A 4 17.47 -9.10 -2.01
C ALA A 4 18.93 -9.53 -1.84
N ALA A 5 19.56 -10.09 -2.89
CA ALA A 5 20.97 -10.47 -2.86
C ALA A 5 21.92 -9.27 -2.73
N LEU A 6 21.49 -8.09 -3.16
CA LEU A 6 22.24 -6.84 -3.06
C LEU A 6 21.92 -6.03 -1.78
N THR A 7 20.95 -6.48 -0.98
CA THR A 7 20.59 -5.80 0.27
C THR A 7 21.64 -6.15 1.33
N PRO A 8 22.29 -5.17 1.97
CA PRO A 8 23.26 -5.44 3.04
C PRO A 8 22.65 -6.23 4.20
N ASP A 9 23.44 -7.11 4.79
CA ASP A 9 22.99 -8.06 5.80
C ASP A 9 22.59 -7.42 7.14
N ASP A 10 23.04 -6.20 7.39
CA ASP A 10 22.77 -5.40 8.60
C ASP A 10 21.52 -4.50 8.47
N VAL A 11 20.81 -4.56 7.34
CA VAL A 11 19.56 -3.81 7.15
C VAL A 11 18.48 -4.32 8.10
N THR A 12 18.07 -3.47 9.02
CA THR A 12 16.96 -3.72 9.95
C THR A 12 15.63 -3.13 9.49
N THR A 13 15.64 -2.25 8.48
CA THR A 13 14.47 -1.50 8.04
C THR A 13 14.51 -1.21 6.54
N VAL A 14 13.37 -1.39 5.86
CA VAL A 14 13.20 -1.10 4.44
C VAL A 14 11.99 -0.21 4.23
N VAL A 15 12.17 0.84 3.42
CA VAL A 15 11.07 1.69 2.94
C VAL A 15 10.57 1.16 1.60
N LEU A 16 9.28 0.87 1.52
CA LEU A 16 8.60 0.43 0.30
C LEU A 16 8.25 1.66 -0.56
N GLY A 17 9.27 2.26 -1.19
CA GLY A 17 9.17 3.55 -1.87
C GLY A 17 8.44 3.57 -3.22
N CYS A 18 7.79 2.47 -3.62
CA CYS A 18 6.97 2.38 -4.82
C CYS A 18 5.60 1.85 -4.44
N THR A 19 4.55 2.39 -5.05
CA THR A 19 3.15 2.01 -4.79
C THR A 19 2.91 0.51 -4.90
N HIS A 20 3.62 -0.18 -5.79
CA HIS A 20 3.48 -1.63 -6.00
C HIS A 20 4.18 -2.48 -4.93
N TYR A 21 5.18 -1.94 -4.21
CA TYR A 21 5.96 -2.74 -3.27
C TYR A 21 5.15 -3.10 -2.01
N GLU A 22 4.21 -2.25 -1.60
CA GLU A 22 3.29 -2.55 -0.51
C GLU A 22 2.39 -3.75 -0.81
N LEU A 23 1.94 -3.89 -2.06
CA LEU A 23 1.11 -5.01 -2.53
C LEU A 23 1.84 -6.36 -2.48
N VAL A 24 3.17 -6.35 -2.34
CA VAL A 24 4.02 -7.55 -2.27
C VAL A 24 4.94 -7.52 -1.05
N ALA A 25 4.59 -6.78 -0.01
CA ALA A 25 5.44 -6.57 1.18
C ALA A 25 5.92 -7.88 1.82
N GLU A 26 5.05 -8.89 1.93
CA GLU A 26 5.43 -10.17 2.50
C GLU A 26 6.37 -10.98 1.60
N ARG A 27 6.29 -10.84 0.27
CA ARG A 27 7.25 -11.43 -0.66
C ARG A 27 8.62 -10.75 -0.55
N ILE A 28 8.64 -9.44 -0.36
CA ILE A 28 9.87 -8.67 -0.11
C ILE A 28 10.48 -9.11 1.22
N ARG A 29 9.68 -9.20 2.28
CA ARG A 29 10.12 -9.70 3.59
C ARG A 29 10.73 -11.09 3.48
N ALA A 30 10.05 -12.04 2.85
CA ALA A 30 10.56 -13.41 2.70
C ALA A 30 11.89 -13.46 1.94
N ALA A 31 12.13 -12.54 1.02
CA ALA A 31 13.38 -12.48 0.25
C ALA A 31 14.53 -11.81 1.01
N VAL A 32 14.23 -10.81 1.86
CA VAL A 32 15.26 -9.98 2.54
C VAL A 32 15.52 -10.42 3.98
N GLN A 33 14.53 -11.01 4.65
CA GLN A 33 14.64 -11.45 6.04
C GLN A 33 15.79 -12.44 6.22
N ARG A 34 16.69 -12.13 7.14
CA ARG A 34 17.74 -13.07 7.57
C ARG A 34 17.16 -14.03 8.61
N PRO A 35 17.42 -15.35 8.52
CA PRO A 35 16.87 -16.34 9.45
C PRO A 35 17.20 -16.05 10.93
N ASP A 36 18.41 -15.57 11.21
CA ASP A 36 18.91 -15.36 12.58
C ASP A 36 18.83 -13.90 13.05
N ALA A 37 18.23 -13.00 12.26
CA ALA A 37 18.08 -11.60 12.61
C ALA A 37 16.68 -11.28 13.15
N PRO A 38 16.53 -10.16 13.90
CA PRO A 38 15.22 -9.63 14.24
C PRO A 38 14.32 -9.44 13.00
N ARG A 39 13.00 -9.44 13.22
CA ARG A 39 12.03 -9.24 12.14
C ARG A 39 12.26 -7.89 11.46
N LEU A 40 12.48 -7.91 10.15
CA LEU A 40 12.70 -6.74 9.31
C LEU A 40 11.56 -5.73 9.46
N VAL A 41 11.84 -4.45 9.68
CA VAL A 41 10.78 -3.43 9.70
C VAL A 41 10.50 -3.00 8.26
N LEU A 42 9.23 -3.02 7.84
CA LEU A 42 8.81 -2.51 6.53
C LEU A 42 7.96 -1.26 6.72
N HIS A 43 8.36 -0.16 6.10
CA HIS A 43 7.59 1.07 6.06
C HIS A 43 6.91 1.23 4.70
N GLY A 44 5.58 1.07 4.69
CA GLY A 44 4.73 1.40 3.54
C GLY A 44 4.48 2.90 3.43
N SER A 45 4.23 3.36 2.21
CA SER A 45 3.84 4.73 1.89
C SER A 45 2.36 5.03 2.18
N ALA A 46 1.44 4.08 1.99
CA ALA A 46 0.00 4.35 2.05
C ALA A 46 -0.44 4.89 3.43
N GLY A 47 -0.09 4.19 4.51
CA GLY A 47 -0.39 4.63 5.88
C GLY A 47 0.29 5.95 6.25
N ALA A 48 1.54 6.15 5.82
CA ALA A 48 2.28 7.38 6.07
C ALA A 48 1.64 8.59 5.36
N VAL A 49 1.23 8.42 4.10
CA VAL A 49 0.54 9.43 3.29
C VAL A 49 -0.83 9.75 3.88
N ALA A 50 -1.64 8.73 4.23
CA ALA A 50 -2.95 8.94 4.84
C ALA A 50 -2.85 9.72 6.16
N ALA A 51 -1.93 9.33 7.05
CA ALA A 51 -1.70 10.03 8.31
C ALA A 51 -1.23 11.48 8.09
N GLN A 52 -0.37 11.71 7.09
CA GLN A 52 0.11 13.05 6.77
C GLN A 52 -0.98 13.93 6.14
N ALA A 53 -1.85 13.37 5.30
CA ALA A 53 -2.98 14.08 4.71
C ALA A 53 -3.94 14.55 5.81
N LEU A 54 -4.34 13.65 6.71
CA LEU A 54 -5.21 13.97 7.87
C LEU A 54 -4.62 15.08 8.75
N ARG A 55 -3.33 14.99 9.09
CA ARG A 55 -2.63 16.05 9.83
C ARG A 55 -2.69 17.40 9.14
N ARG A 56 -2.46 17.45 7.82
CA ARG A 56 -2.46 18.71 7.05
C ARG A 56 -3.83 19.38 6.99
N ILE A 57 -4.90 18.59 6.99
CA ILE A 57 -6.28 19.12 6.99
C ILE A 57 -6.86 19.32 8.40
N GLY A 58 -6.07 19.08 9.46
CA GLY A 58 -6.52 19.24 10.85
C GLY A 58 -7.52 18.18 11.32
N VAL A 59 -7.60 17.03 10.64
CA VAL A 59 -8.54 15.95 10.96
C VAL A 59 -7.82 14.84 11.73
N ARG A 60 -8.46 14.27 12.75
CA ARG A 60 -7.97 13.08 13.44
C ARG A 60 -8.48 11.81 12.74
N PRO A 61 -7.67 10.74 12.66
CA PRO A 61 -8.14 9.46 12.15
C PRO A 61 -9.34 8.97 12.96
N ASP A 62 -10.39 8.54 12.26
CA ASP A 62 -11.54 7.84 12.84
C ASP A 62 -11.73 6.50 12.11
N PRO A 63 -11.12 5.41 12.61
CA PRO A 63 -11.27 4.08 12.03
C PRO A 63 -12.70 3.52 12.10
N GLY A 64 -13.56 4.08 12.96
CA GLY A 64 -14.95 3.66 13.12
C GLY A 64 -15.93 4.38 12.21
N ALA A 65 -15.47 5.38 11.44
CA ALA A 65 -16.32 6.15 10.55
C ALA A 65 -16.90 5.26 9.43
N PRO A 66 -18.18 5.46 9.06
CA PRO A 66 -18.79 4.72 7.96
C PRO A 66 -18.10 5.05 6.63
N ALA A 67 -17.85 4.03 5.81
CA ALA A 67 -17.27 4.16 4.48
C ALA A 67 -18.31 4.67 3.47
N ALA A 68 -18.74 5.93 3.62
CA ALA A 68 -19.80 6.55 2.82
C ALA A 68 -19.32 7.17 1.49
N GLY A 69 -18.02 7.06 1.17
CA GLY A 69 -17.45 7.63 -0.05
C GLY A 69 -17.83 6.83 -1.30
N THR A 70 -17.84 7.50 -2.46
CA THR A 70 -17.93 6.87 -3.79
C THR A 70 -16.55 6.84 -4.45
N LEU A 71 -16.38 5.98 -5.48
CA LEU A 71 -15.14 5.86 -6.24
C LEU A 71 -15.33 6.26 -7.70
N THR A 72 -14.59 7.27 -8.16
CA THR A 72 -14.38 7.57 -9.59
C THR A 72 -12.97 7.14 -9.98
N VAL A 73 -12.82 6.31 -11.01
CA VAL A 73 -11.51 5.92 -11.55
C VAL A 73 -11.25 6.67 -12.85
N LEU A 74 -10.15 7.43 -12.88
CA LEU A 74 -9.68 8.14 -14.07
C LEU A 74 -8.43 7.46 -14.64
N LEU A 75 -8.52 6.95 -15.86
CA LEU A 75 -7.42 6.36 -16.63
C LEU A 75 -6.99 7.34 -17.72
N SER A 76 -5.79 7.91 -17.59
CA SER A 76 -5.28 8.95 -18.50
C SER A 76 -6.24 10.15 -18.65
N GLY A 77 -6.92 10.51 -17.56
CA GLY A 77 -7.87 11.64 -17.52
C GLY A 77 -9.29 11.32 -17.99
N ARG A 78 -9.60 10.08 -18.34
CA ARG A 78 -10.96 9.65 -18.72
C ARG A 78 -11.51 8.68 -17.70
N GLU A 79 -12.82 8.76 -17.44
CA GLU A 79 -13.48 7.76 -16.60
C GLU A 79 -13.34 6.36 -17.19
N GLY A 80 -13.11 5.39 -16.31
CA GLY A 80 -12.97 4.00 -16.65
C GLY A 80 -13.27 3.11 -15.45
N ALA A 81 -13.22 1.80 -15.68
CA ALA A 81 -13.34 0.83 -14.60
C ALA A 81 -12.01 0.66 -13.85
N LEU A 82 -12.08 0.19 -12.59
CA LEU A 82 -10.91 -0.31 -11.89
C LEU A 82 -10.28 -1.46 -12.73
N PRO A 83 -9.00 -1.39 -13.10
CA PRO A 83 -8.38 -2.42 -13.94
C PRO A 83 -8.43 -3.80 -13.30
N ALA A 84 -8.78 -4.84 -14.07
CA ALA A 84 -8.87 -6.21 -13.59
C ALA A 84 -7.63 -6.71 -12.79
N PRO A 85 -6.38 -6.35 -13.15
CA PRO A 85 -5.20 -6.74 -12.36
C PRO A 85 -5.21 -6.23 -10.91
N ALA A 86 -5.93 -5.15 -10.60
CA ALA A 86 -6.01 -4.65 -9.22
C ALA A 86 -6.70 -5.65 -8.29
N LEU A 87 -7.62 -6.47 -8.81
CA LEU A 87 -8.39 -7.45 -8.04
C LEU A 87 -7.53 -8.63 -7.53
N ALA A 88 -6.31 -8.78 -8.05
CA ALA A 88 -5.32 -9.72 -7.51
C ALA A 88 -4.85 -9.35 -6.10
N TYR A 89 -5.09 -8.11 -5.66
CA TYR A 89 -4.65 -7.57 -4.38
C TYR A 89 -5.85 -7.26 -3.47
N ASP A 90 -5.64 -7.38 -2.16
CA ASP A 90 -6.68 -7.14 -1.15
C ASP A 90 -7.21 -5.71 -1.27
N GLU A 91 -6.31 -4.75 -1.47
CA GLU A 91 -6.62 -3.33 -1.63
C GLU A 91 -7.51 -3.07 -2.85
N GLY A 92 -7.25 -3.73 -3.98
CA GLY A 92 -8.08 -3.58 -5.17
C GLY A 92 -9.47 -4.18 -4.99
N ARG A 93 -9.61 -5.27 -4.22
CA ARG A 93 -10.92 -5.83 -3.86
C ARG A 93 -11.70 -4.93 -2.91
N LEU A 94 -11.01 -4.28 -1.96
CA LEU A 94 -11.63 -3.27 -1.09
C LEU A 94 -12.18 -2.10 -1.92
N LEU A 95 -11.43 -1.59 -2.89
CA LEU A 95 -11.88 -0.52 -3.78
C LEU A 95 -13.06 -0.95 -4.67
N HIS A 96 -13.07 -2.19 -5.15
CA HIS A 96 -14.17 -2.71 -5.97
C HIS A 96 -15.50 -2.83 -5.21
N ALA A 97 -15.45 -3.02 -3.88
CA ALA A 97 -16.63 -3.07 -3.04
C ALA A 97 -17.25 -1.69 -2.76
N VAL A 98 -16.53 -0.60 -3.04
CA VAL A 98 -17.03 0.78 -2.89
C VAL A 98 -17.99 1.11 -4.04
N THR A 99 -19.07 1.83 -3.73
CA THR A 99 -20.04 2.28 -4.74
C THR A 99 -19.35 3.20 -5.76
N PRO A 100 -19.45 2.92 -7.08
CA PRO A 100 -18.98 3.84 -8.11
C PRO A 100 -19.64 5.20 -7.97
N ALA A 101 -18.88 6.27 -8.19
CA ALA A 101 -19.50 7.57 -8.41
C ALA A 101 -20.22 7.53 -9.77
N GLY A 102 -21.51 7.85 -9.76
CA GLY A 102 -22.35 7.88 -10.97
C GLY A 102 -22.12 9.11 -11.83
#